data_AF-A0AAI9V0H7-F1
#
_entry.id   AF-A0AAI9V0H7-F1
#
_cell.length_a   1.000
_cell.length_b   1.000
_cell.length_c   1.000
_cell.angle_alpha   90.00
_cell.angle_beta   90.00
_cell.angle_gamma   90.00
#
_symmetry.space_group_name_H-M   'P 1'
#
loop_
_entity.id
_entity.type
_entity.pdbx_description
1 polymer ?
#
loop_
_entity_poly.entity_id
_entity_poly.type
_entity_poly.pdbx_seq_one_letter_code
_entity_poly.pdbx_strand_id
1 'polypeptide(L)'
;MDDTSIQGSSRLPKAFEKRRPQNQSDETAASSRAVSLEQAIIANLHLEERLEVETQGETIEVCLKRMLSTKSTISTASSFAKRQQAAVGVAANFREIGTGSIGKAFEHPGTTSAYKFPHMKQDDKLWNNYIMHKRIESAFNSRKFYAGQVEIPRCFWFATPTSRSFWEENLELFPDISGFPREPNHILCMERIFPLPKPVRYCLIEKFCPPQGREQLMKSEANKDCLVRPYLGRIKYGTGGQFFSLRNFKLHANQIKDLEMKPADLYLGMAHDLGVMHWVAKTDGNDVEFVIGSFPVAEQVVRTDYRLVDILALKPMTSTHELLTHKPPDFGRRVTSLWMIDFDDCHDITMDDAGIDKAVKAFIETNHYCPRPNSGGDYIETMWKDFSSMYLSFSSTIMTKLGKKNELGNLPAKFVERLKVTSIGSQPPNPGASPQAKDRGGTSGSSSSAGRGGSSGGNTPSRGRGGIHDRIRSTKPEIFPGLK
;
A
#
# COMPACT_ATOMS: atom_id res chain seq x y z
N MET A 1 11.19 -41.01 -37.53
CA MET A 1 10.67 -42.32 -37.13
C MET A 1 10.65 -42.33 -35.60
N ASP A 2 9.93 -41.39 -34.99
CA ASP A 2 8.45 -41.31 -34.86
C ASP A 2 7.99 -42.37 -33.84
N ASP A 3 7.16 -42.11 -32.83
CA ASP A 3 6.39 -40.92 -32.47
C ASP A 3 6.04 -40.97 -30.97
N THR A 4 5.74 -39.80 -30.46
CA THR A 4 5.29 -39.40 -29.13
C THR A 4 3.83 -39.79 -28.82
N SER A 5 3.51 -40.02 -27.53
CA SER A 5 2.29 -39.50 -26.88
C SER A 5 2.13 -40.00 -25.43
N ILE A 6 2.42 -39.14 -24.45
CA ILE A 6 1.73 -39.18 -23.15
C ILE A 6 1.29 -37.75 -22.84
N GLN A 7 -0.03 -37.52 -22.98
CA GLN A 7 -0.71 -36.29 -22.60
C GLN A 7 -0.67 -36.11 -21.08
N GLY A 8 0.10 -35.12 -20.61
CA GLY A 8 -0.01 -34.59 -19.25
C GLY A 8 -1.14 -33.55 -19.17
N SER A 9 -2.32 -33.97 -18.72
CA SER A 9 -3.41 -33.05 -18.35
C SER A 9 -3.11 -32.44 -16.97
N SER A 10 -2.61 -31.20 -16.95
CA SER A 10 -2.52 -30.40 -15.72
C SER A 10 -3.91 -29.84 -15.36
N ARG A 11 -4.62 -30.56 -14.48
CA ARG A 11 -5.86 -30.07 -13.89
C ARG A 11 -5.53 -29.04 -12.80
N LEU A 12 -6.11 -27.85 -12.94
CA LEU A 12 -6.17 -26.78 -11.94
C LEU A 12 -6.77 -27.29 -10.61
N PRO A 13 -6.33 -26.79 -9.45
CA PRO A 13 -6.92 -27.16 -8.16
C PRO A 13 -8.35 -26.59 -8.05
N LYS A 14 -9.31 -27.49 -7.77
CA LYS A 14 -10.72 -27.15 -7.53
C LYS A 14 -10.89 -26.41 -6.20
N ALA A 15 -11.77 -25.43 -6.20
CA ALA A 15 -12.25 -24.70 -5.05
C ALA A 15 -12.95 -25.61 -4.02
N PHE A 16 -12.91 -25.17 -2.75
CA PHE A 16 -13.49 -25.79 -1.57
C PHE A 16 -14.92 -26.32 -1.77
N GLU A 17 -15.10 -27.65 -1.80
CA GLU A 17 -16.42 -28.27 -1.63
C GLU A 17 -16.79 -28.33 -0.15
N LYS A 18 -17.77 -27.52 0.28
CA LYS A 18 -18.45 -27.67 1.58
C LYS A 18 -19.38 -28.88 1.54
N ARG A 19 -19.10 -29.91 2.35
CA ARG A 19 -20.05 -31.01 2.59
C ARG A 19 -21.24 -30.52 3.43
N ARG A 20 -22.44 -30.90 2.99
CA ARG A 20 -23.73 -30.76 3.70
C ARG A 20 -23.66 -31.53 5.04
N PRO A 21 -23.97 -30.93 6.21
CA PRO A 21 -24.09 -31.70 7.44
C PRO A 21 -25.46 -32.39 7.47
N GLN A 22 -25.43 -33.69 7.72
CA GLN A 22 -26.59 -34.50 8.02
C GLN A 22 -26.96 -34.26 9.50
N ASN A 23 -28.23 -33.94 9.76
CA ASN A 23 -28.79 -33.57 11.07
C ASN A 23 -28.33 -34.47 12.22
N GLN A 24 -27.66 -33.90 13.23
CA GLN A 24 -27.64 -34.37 14.62
C GLN A 24 -27.32 -33.22 15.59
N SER A 25 -28.33 -32.86 16.41
CA SER A 25 -28.35 -32.07 17.66
C SER A 25 -27.62 -30.70 17.72
N ASP A 26 -28.41 -29.62 17.77
CA ASP A 26 -27.97 -28.20 17.79
C ASP A 26 -27.53 -27.65 19.17
N GLU A 27 -27.74 -28.36 20.28
CA GLU A 27 -27.48 -27.78 21.63
C GLU A 27 -26.00 -27.80 22.04
N THR A 28 -25.23 -28.82 21.63
CA THR A 28 -23.79 -28.95 21.93
C THR A 28 -22.91 -27.99 21.11
N ALA A 29 -23.37 -27.59 19.91
CA ALA A 29 -22.67 -26.64 19.05
C ALA A 29 -22.76 -25.20 19.59
N ALA A 30 -23.88 -24.82 20.20
CA ALA A 30 -24.04 -23.52 20.84
C ALA A 30 -23.20 -23.41 22.13
N SER A 31 -23.18 -24.46 22.95
CA SER A 31 -22.39 -24.52 24.19
C SER A 31 -20.88 -24.48 23.93
N SER A 32 -20.39 -25.23 22.94
CA SER A 32 -18.97 -25.21 22.56
C SER A 32 -18.50 -23.88 21.97
N ARG A 33 -19.38 -23.17 21.24
CA ARG A 33 -19.11 -21.81 20.73
C ARG A 33 -19.06 -20.75 21.84
N ALA A 34 -19.94 -20.84 22.83
CA ALA A 34 -19.92 -19.96 24.00
C ALA A 34 -18.62 -20.13 24.81
N VAL A 35 -18.18 -21.38 25.01
CA VAL A 35 -16.91 -21.70 25.68
C VAL A 35 -15.70 -21.17 24.90
N SER A 36 -15.71 -21.26 23.56
CA SER A 36 -14.64 -20.71 22.71
C SER A 36 -14.57 -19.18 22.74
N LEU A 37 -15.71 -18.49 22.82
CA LEU A 37 -15.76 -17.04 22.91
C LEU A 37 -15.28 -16.54 24.29
N GLU A 38 -15.69 -17.20 25.37
CA GLU A 38 -15.27 -16.88 26.73
C GLU A 38 -13.76 -17.08 26.92
N GLN A 39 -13.21 -18.18 26.41
CA GLN A 39 -11.76 -18.42 26.38
C GLN A 39 -11.01 -17.35 25.57
N ALA A 40 -11.54 -16.94 24.42
CA ALA A 40 -10.96 -15.87 23.62
C ALA A 40 -11.01 -14.51 24.34
N ILE A 41 -12.06 -14.22 25.12
CA ILE A 41 -12.18 -13.00 25.92
C ILE A 41 -11.14 -12.99 27.05
N ILE A 42 -10.98 -14.09 27.78
CA ILE A 42 -10.00 -14.22 28.87
C ILE A 42 -8.57 -14.11 28.34
N ALA A 43 -8.24 -14.79 27.24
CA ALA A 43 -6.94 -14.69 26.60
C ALA A 43 -6.63 -13.26 26.13
N ASN A 44 -7.64 -12.54 25.64
CA ASN A 44 -7.52 -11.14 25.25
C ASN A 44 -7.27 -10.22 26.46
N LEU A 45 -7.95 -10.43 27.58
CA LEU A 45 -7.75 -9.62 28.80
C LEU A 45 -6.33 -9.77 29.34
N HIS A 46 -5.82 -11.00 29.45
CA HIS A 46 -4.43 -11.25 29.85
C HIS A 46 -3.41 -10.63 28.88
N LEU A 47 -3.76 -10.55 27.59
CA LEU A 47 -2.91 -9.92 26.59
C LEU A 47 -2.92 -8.40 26.70
N GLU A 48 -4.06 -7.76 27.01
CA GLU A 48 -4.14 -6.32 27.29
C GLU A 48 -3.31 -5.97 28.53
N GLU A 49 -3.46 -6.73 29.61
CA GLU A 49 -2.72 -6.52 30.86
C GLU A 49 -1.20 -6.65 30.64
N ARG A 50 -0.75 -7.67 29.88
CA ARG A 50 0.67 -7.80 29.52
C ARG A 50 1.19 -6.66 28.65
N LEU A 51 0.38 -6.17 27.71
CA LEU A 51 0.77 -5.06 26.83
C LEU A 51 0.86 -3.74 27.59
N GLU A 52 -0.01 -3.52 28.59
CA GLU A 52 0.05 -2.35 29.48
C GLU A 52 1.29 -2.39 30.37
N VAL A 53 1.67 -3.56 30.87
CA VAL A 53 2.91 -3.75 31.65
C VAL A 53 4.16 -3.58 30.76
N GLU A 54 4.17 -4.11 29.54
CA GLU A 54 5.30 -3.98 28.59
C GLU A 54 5.51 -2.54 28.09
N THR A 55 4.49 -1.68 28.17
CA THR A 55 4.56 -0.27 27.73
C THR A 55 4.69 0.73 28.88
N GLN A 56 4.60 0.27 30.14
CA GLN A 56 4.80 1.13 31.31
C GLN A 56 6.26 1.62 31.39
N GLY A 57 6.44 2.94 31.28
CA GLY A 57 7.73 3.61 31.40
C GLY A 57 8.52 3.84 30.10
N GLU A 58 8.04 3.33 28.96
CA GLU A 58 8.64 3.61 27.64
C GLU A 58 8.13 4.96 27.09
N THR A 59 9.01 5.82 26.55
CA THR A 59 8.54 7.05 25.89
C THR A 59 7.83 6.71 24.57
N ILE A 60 6.98 7.62 24.08
CA ILE A 60 6.23 7.43 22.83
C ILE A 60 7.17 7.17 21.64
N GLU A 61 8.31 7.85 21.61
CA GLU A 61 9.33 7.73 20.56
C GLU A 61 9.99 6.35 20.57
N VAL A 62 10.39 5.87 21.75
CA VAL A 62 11.00 4.53 21.90
C VAL A 62 9.98 3.45 21.49
N CYS A 63 8.72 3.61 21.90
CA CYS A 63 7.64 2.71 21.52
C CYS A 63 7.41 2.68 20.01
N LEU A 64 7.33 3.85 19.34
CA LEU A 64 7.19 3.95 17.89
C LEU A 64 8.40 3.37 17.15
N LYS A 65 9.61 3.69 17.59
CA LYS A 65 10.87 3.18 17.04
C LYS A 65 10.90 1.65 17.04
N ARG A 66 10.50 1.05 18.17
CA ARG A 66 10.38 -0.40 18.31
C ARG A 66 9.28 -0.96 17.41
N MET A 67 8.06 -0.46 17.51
CA MET A 67 6.90 -1.08 16.84
C MET A 67 6.84 -0.87 15.31
N LEU A 68 7.43 0.21 14.79
CA LEU A 68 7.51 0.48 13.35
C LEU A 68 8.72 -0.19 12.67
N SER A 69 9.60 -0.86 13.42
CA SER A 69 10.68 -1.66 12.83
C SER A 69 10.10 -2.88 12.08
N THR A 70 10.64 -3.18 10.90
CA THR A 70 10.12 -4.11 9.88
C THR A 70 10.17 -5.60 10.24
N LYS A 71 10.42 -5.93 11.52
CA LYS A 71 10.40 -7.29 12.07
C LYS A 71 9.79 -7.38 13.47
N SER A 72 9.16 -6.30 13.93
CA SER A 72 8.60 -6.25 15.27
C SER A 72 7.33 -7.08 15.35
N THR A 73 7.33 -8.06 16.25
CA THR A 73 6.12 -8.81 16.59
C THR A 73 5.38 -8.07 17.70
N ILE A 74 4.10 -7.79 17.46
CA ILE A 74 3.23 -7.06 18.36
C ILE A 74 2.01 -7.94 18.64
N SER A 75 1.88 -8.32 19.91
CA SER A 75 0.67 -8.96 20.40
C SER A 75 -0.46 -7.94 20.53
N THR A 76 -1.71 -8.34 20.30
CA THR A 76 -2.86 -7.42 20.31
C THR A 76 -4.18 -8.11 20.58
N ALA A 77 -4.94 -7.60 21.55
CA ALA A 77 -6.31 -8.02 21.84
C ALA A 77 -7.37 -7.11 21.20
N SER A 78 -6.98 -6.36 20.16
CA SER A 78 -7.78 -5.27 19.62
C SER A 78 -9.14 -5.73 19.07
N SER A 79 -10.11 -4.82 19.03
CA SER A 79 -11.42 -5.05 18.38
C SER A 79 -11.30 -5.52 16.93
N PHE A 80 -10.21 -5.16 16.24
CA PHE A 80 -9.87 -5.73 14.94
C PHE A 80 -9.65 -7.25 15.00
N ALA A 81 -8.77 -7.71 15.91
CA ALA A 81 -8.45 -9.13 16.06
C ALA A 81 -9.70 -9.94 16.46
N LYS A 82 -10.49 -9.43 17.42
CA LYS A 82 -11.75 -10.05 17.85
C LYS A 82 -12.73 -10.22 16.68
N ARG A 83 -12.94 -9.16 15.89
CA ARG A 83 -13.86 -9.19 14.74
C ARG A 83 -13.39 -10.14 13.65
N GLN A 84 -12.10 -10.14 13.34
CA GLN A 84 -11.55 -11.03 12.31
C GLN A 84 -11.62 -12.49 12.77
N GLN A 85 -11.29 -12.79 14.02
CA GLN A 85 -11.40 -14.13 14.57
C GLN A 85 -12.85 -14.64 14.57
N ALA A 86 -13.82 -13.79 14.93
CA ALA A 86 -15.23 -14.13 14.92
C ALA A 86 -15.79 -14.38 13.51
N ALA A 87 -15.17 -13.80 12.48
CA ALA A 87 -15.57 -13.98 11.09
C ALA A 87 -14.98 -15.24 10.43
N VAL A 88 -14.06 -15.95 11.08
CA VAL A 88 -13.46 -17.17 10.51
C VAL A 88 -14.54 -18.22 10.26
N GLY A 89 -14.67 -18.64 9.01
CA GLY A 89 -15.65 -19.66 8.59
C GLY A 89 -17.10 -19.16 8.52
N VAL A 90 -17.34 -17.86 8.75
CA VAL A 90 -18.66 -17.23 8.70
C VAL A 90 -18.77 -16.32 7.48
N ALA A 91 -19.90 -16.34 6.79
CA ALA A 91 -20.20 -15.40 5.71
C ALA A 91 -20.51 -14.02 6.32
N ALA A 92 -19.48 -13.20 6.49
CA ALA A 92 -19.57 -11.85 7.03
C ALA A 92 -19.54 -10.80 5.91
N ASN A 93 -20.28 -9.70 6.09
CA ASN A 93 -20.31 -8.61 5.13
C ASN A 93 -18.91 -8.00 4.92
N PHE A 94 -18.58 -7.75 3.67
CA PHE A 94 -17.35 -7.08 3.28
C PHE A 94 -17.42 -5.60 3.64
N ARG A 95 -16.26 -5.03 3.99
CA ARG A 95 -16.14 -3.63 4.39
C ARG A 95 -15.08 -2.94 3.57
N GLU A 96 -15.35 -1.70 3.15
CA GLU A 96 -14.36 -0.88 2.49
C GLU A 96 -13.19 -0.58 3.45
N ILE A 97 -11.97 -0.80 2.97
CA ILE A 97 -10.71 -0.55 3.68
C ILE A 97 -9.81 0.43 2.92
N GLY A 98 -10.01 0.60 1.61
CA GLY A 98 -9.24 1.53 0.76
C GLY A 98 -10.12 2.19 -0.30
N THR A 99 -9.85 3.45 -0.63
CA THR A 99 -10.27 4.06 -1.90
C THR A 99 -9.03 4.77 -2.46
N GLY A 100 -8.61 4.40 -3.66
CA GLY A 100 -7.48 4.98 -4.39
C GLY A 100 -7.92 5.64 -5.71
N SER A 101 -6.97 6.06 -6.53
CA SER A 101 -7.22 6.64 -7.85
C SER A 101 -7.97 5.67 -8.77
N ILE A 102 -7.61 4.39 -8.71
CA ILE A 102 -8.16 3.38 -9.62
C ILE A 102 -9.36 2.63 -9.11
N GLY A 103 -9.59 2.65 -7.80
CA GLY A 103 -10.53 1.69 -7.24
C GLY A 103 -10.83 1.76 -5.76
N LYS A 104 -11.73 0.88 -5.35
CA LYS A 104 -12.06 0.62 -3.95
C LYS A 104 -11.49 -0.73 -3.52
N ALA A 105 -10.99 -0.81 -2.31
CA ALA A 105 -10.51 -2.04 -1.70
C ALA A 105 -11.43 -2.45 -0.55
N PHE A 106 -11.81 -3.72 -0.52
CA PHE A 106 -12.66 -4.32 0.50
C PHE A 106 -11.91 -5.45 1.20
N GLU A 107 -12.13 -5.61 2.49
CA GLU A 107 -11.66 -6.80 3.21
C GLU A 107 -12.61 -7.97 3.02
N HIS A 108 -12.07 -9.19 3.02
CA HIS A 108 -12.84 -10.41 3.29
C HIS A 108 -12.62 -10.80 4.76
N PRO A 109 -13.58 -10.54 5.67
CA PRO A 109 -13.43 -10.80 7.09
C PRO A 109 -13.14 -12.27 7.40
N GLY A 110 -12.30 -12.54 8.40
CA GLY A 110 -11.92 -13.91 8.77
C GLY A 110 -10.89 -14.57 7.84
N THR A 111 -10.42 -13.87 6.82
CA THR A 111 -9.35 -14.33 5.91
C THR A 111 -8.20 -13.32 5.86
N THR A 112 -7.15 -13.69 5.12
CA THR A 112 -6.05 -12.78 4.74
C THR A 112 -6.28 -12.13 3.38
N SER A 113 -7.48 -12.23 2.79
CA SER A 113 -7.78 -11.70 1.46
C SER A 113 -8.39 -10.30 1.50
N ALA A 114 -8.13 -9.55 0.43
CA ALA A 114 -8.77 -8.30 0.09
C ALA A 114 -9.16 -8.30 -1.39
N TYR A 115 -10.20 -7.53 -1.70
CA TYR A 115 -10.73 -7.37 -3.05
C TYR A 115 -10.55 -5.93 -3.52
N LYS A 116 -9.95 -5.74 -4.70
CA LYS A 116 -9.80 -4.44 -5.36
C LYS A 116 -10.78 -4.38 -6.55
N PHE A 117 -11.61 -3.34 -6.54
CA PHE A 117 -12.58 -3.03 -7.59
C PHE A 117 -12.14 -1.81 -8.36
N PRO A 118 -12.39 -1.74 -9.68
CA PRO A 118 -12.12 -0.54 -10.43
C PRO A 118 -13.20 0.52 -10.16
N HIS A 119 -12.83 1.80 -10.23
CA HIS A 119 -13.80 2.86 -10.52
C HIS A 119 -14.25 2.72 -11.98
N MET A 120 -15.39 3.32 -12.33
CA MET A 120 -15.89 3.30 -13.71
C MET A 120 -14.79 3.70 -14.71
N LYS A 121 -14.63 2.90 -15.77
CA LYS A 121 -13.66 3.08 -16.87
C LYS A 121 -12.18 2.81 -16.52
N GLN A 122 -11.88 2.14 -15.40
CA GLN A 122 -10.51 1.80 -15.01
C GLN A 122 -10.21 0.30 -15.03
N ASP A 123 -10.99 -0.46 -15.81
CA ASP A 123 -10.85 -1.92 -15.92
C ASP A 123 -9.47 -2.31 -16.47
N ASP A 124 -8.97 -1.57 -17.45
CA ASP A 124 -7.62 -1.78 -18.03
C ASP A 124 -6.51 -1.59 -16.99
N LYS A 125 -6.64 -0.60 -16.10
CA LYS A 125 -5.68 -0.36 -15.02
C LYS A 125 -5.71 -1.48 -13.99
N LEU A 126 -6.92 -1.98 -13.64
CA LEU A 126 -7.04 -3.12 -12.73
C LEU A 126 -6.46 -4.40 -13.34
N TRP A 127 -6.67 -4.60 -14.64
CA TRP A 127 -6.05 -5.71 -15.38
C TRP A 127 -4.54 -5.58 -15.45
N ASN A 128 -4.01 -4.38 -15.72
CA ASN A 128 -2.57 -4.12 -15.69
C ASN A 128 -2.00 -4.39 -14.29
N ASN A 129 -2.70 -3.98 -13.23
CA ASN A 129 -2.34 -4.32 -11.86
C ASN A 129 -2.18 -5.83 -11.71
N TYR A 130 -3.13 -6.64 -12.20
CA TYR A 130 -3.06 -8.09 -12.10
C TYR A 130 -1.82 -8.66 -12.80
N ILE A 131 -1.56 -8.24 -14.04
CA ILE A 131 -0.40 -8.72 -14.82
C ILE A 131 0.91 -8.31 -14.16
N MET A 132 1.08 -7.02 -13.87
CA MET A 132 2.31 -6.49 -13.28
C MET A 132 2.58 -7.10 -11.91
N HIS A 133 1.54 -7.27 -11.09
CA HIS A 133 1.65 -7.89 -9.78
C HIS A 133 2.14 -9.34 -9.88
N LYS A 134 1.53 -10.17 -10.74
CA LYS A 134 1.97 -11.56 -10.96
C LYS A 134 3.41 -11.63 -11.49
N ARG A 135 3.78 -10.72 -12.39
CA ARG A 135 5.14 -10.65 -12.95
C ARG A 135 6.18 -10.26 -11.91
N ILE A 136 5.89 -9.25 -11.08
CA ILE A 136 6.77 -8.80 -10.00
C ILE A 136 6.88 -9.89 -8.93
N GLU A 137 5.78 -10.51 -8.52
CA GLU A 137 5.77 -11.64 -7.59
C GLU A 137 6.64 -12.81 -8.13
N SER A 138 6.49 -13.17 -9.40
CA SER A 138 7.33 -14.18 -10.05
C SER A 138 8.81 -13.78 -10.09
N ALA A 139 9.10 -12.50 -10.34
CA ALA A 139 10.46 -11.99 -10.36
C ALA A 139 11.12 -12.15 -8.98
N PHE A 140 10.41 -11.83 -7.89
CA PHE A 140 10.92 -12.02 -6.54
C PHE A 140 11.11 -13.49 -6.18
N ASN A 141 10.14 -14.35 -6.51
CA ASN A 141 10.19 -15.78 -6.22
C ASN A 141 11.31 -16.51 -6.99
N SER A 142 11.72 -15.98 -8.14
CA SER A 142 12.86 -16.52 -8.91
C SER A 142 14.23 -16.27 -8.27
N ARG A 143 14.29 -15.48 -7.19
CA ARG A 143 15.53 -15.04 -6.54
C ARG A 143 15.65 -15.62 -5.15
N LYS A 144 16.90 -15.74 -4.69
CA LYS A 144 17.16 -16.06 -3.28
C LYS A 144 16.62 -14.93 -2.41
N PHE A 145 15.90 -15.32 -1.36
CA PHE A 145 15.41 -14.40 -0.34
C PHE A 145 16.53 -13.51 0.18
N TYR A 146 16.28 -12.19 0.20
CA TYR A 146 17.17 -11.21 0.80
C TYR A 146 16.64 -10.80 2.18
N ALA A 147 17.47 -10.92 3.20
CA ALA A 147 17.10 -10.53 4.56
C ALA A 147 16.90 -9.00 4.62
N GLY A 148 15.64 -8.57 4.72
CA GLY A 148 15.26 -7.16 4.66
C GLY A 148 14.67 -6.71 3.32
N GLN A 149 14.36 -7.65 2.41
CA GLN A 149 13.52 -7.34 1.25
C GLN A 149 12.13 -6.87 1.71
N VAL A 150 11.48 -6.06 0.89
CA VAL A 150 10.07 -5.72 1.07
C VAL A 150 9.18 -6.93 0.84
N GLU A 151 8.05 -6.95 1.53
CA GLU A 151 6.99 -7.92 1.31
C GLU A 151 6.14 -7.48 0.11
N ILE A 152 5.73 -8.44 -0.72
CA ILE A 152 4.74 -8.23 -1.78
C ILE A 152 3.48 -8.98 -1.35
N PRO A 153 2.29 -8.35 -1.36
CA PRO A 153 1.04 -9.09 -1.16
C PRO A 153 0.92 -10.19 -2.21
N ARG A 154 0.48 -11.40 -1.85
CA ARG A 154 0.19 -12.41 -2.86
C ARG A 154 -0.92 -11.92 -3.78
N CYS A 155 -0.74 -12.13 -5.06
CA CYS A 155 -1.80 -11.91 -6.03
C CYS A 155 -2.52 -13.25 -6.22
N PHE A 156 -3.81 -13.37 -5.88
CA PHE A 156 -4.48 -14.67 -5.94
C PHE A 156 -5.07 -14.92 -7.32
N TRP A 157 -6.08 -14.14 -7.69
CA TRP A 157 -6.85 -14.34 -8.92
C TRP A 157 -7.59 -13.07 -9.33
N PHE A 158 -8.03 -13.02 -10.58
CA PHE A 158 -8.88 -11.98 -11.15
C PHE A 158 -10.21 -12.59 -11.61
N ALA A 159 -11.31 -11.92 -11.34
CA ALA A 159 -12.64 -12.34 -11.79
C ALA A 159 -13.35 -11.22 -12.56
N THR A 160 -14.25 -11.62 -13.43
CA THR A 160 -15.04 -10.75 -14.33
C THR A 160 -16.49 -10.70 -13.88
N PRO A 161 -17.32 -9.78 -14.43
CA PRO A 161 -18.76 -9.76 -14.17
C PRO A 161 -19.47 -11.09 -14.48
N THR A 162 -18.90 -11.91 -15.38
CA THR A 162 -19.44 -13.20 -15.80
C THR A 162 -19.01 -14.39 -14.92
N SER A 163 -18.19 -14.16 -13.90
CA SER A 163 -17.67 -15.19 -12.99
C SER A 163 -18.72 -15.65 -11.97
N ARG A 164 -19.73 -16.39 -12.43
CA ARG A 164 -20.92 -16.78 -11.65
C ARG A 164 -20.60 -17.43 -10.30
N SER A 165 -19.65 -18.36 -10.26
CA SER A 165 -19.29 -19.07 -9.03
C SER A 165 -18.84 -18.14 -7.90
N PHE A 166 -18.19 -17.01 -8.23
CA PHE A 166 -17.82 -16.02 -7.22
C PHE A 166 -19.00 -15.11 -6.87
N TRP A 167 -19.67 -14.55 -7.88
CA TRP A 167 -20.71 -13.55 -7.67
C TRP A 167 -21.96 -14.12 -7.00
N GLU A 168 -22.42 -15.31 -7.37
CA GLU A 168 -23.59 -15.95 -6.76
C GLU A 168 -23.39 -16.19 -5.24
N GLU A 169 -22.17 -16.45 -4.81
CA GLU A 169 -21.84 -16.69 -3.40
C GLU A 169 -21.57 -15.41 -2.60
N ASN A 170 -21.03 -14.36 -3.24
CA ASN A 170 -20.43 -13.23 -2.53
C ASN A 170 -21.10 -11.87 -2.80
N LEU A 171 -21.97 -11.75 -3.82
CA LEU A 171 -22.56 -10.46 -4.21
C LEU A 171 -23.30 -9.79 -3.05
N GLU A 172 -24.10 -10.56 -2.31
CA GLU A 172 -24.89 -10.05 -1.16
C GLU A 172 -24.02 -9.59 0.02
N LEU A 173 -22.76 -10.04 0.09
CA LEU A 173 -21.81 -9.64 1.13
C LEU A 173 -21.20 -8.26 0.87
N PHE A 174 -21.25 -7.76 -0.38
CA PHE A 174 -20.77 -6.41 -0.70
C PHE A 174 -21.75 -5.35 -0.22
N PRO A 175 -21.26 -4.19 0.27
CA PRO A 175 -22.14 -3.08 0.61
C PRO A 175 -22.80 -2.53 -0.65
N ASP A 176 -24.08 -2.17 -0.54
CA ASP A 176 -24.80 -1.44 -1.59
C ASP A 176 -24.87 0.03 -1.19
N ILE A 177 -24.01 0.86 -1.78
CA ILE A 177 -23.82 2.26 -1.38
C ILE A 177 -23.79 3.19 -2.59
N SER A 178 -24.15 4.45 -2.37
CA SER A 178 -24.12 5.47 -3.42
C SER A 178 -22.75 5.57 -4.09
N GLY A 179 -22.71 5.40 -5.41
CA GLY A 179 -21.47 5.41 -6.21
C GLY A 179 -20.73 4.08 -6.29
N PHE A 180 -21.24 3.03 -5.65
CA PHE A 180 -20.77 1.66 -5.78
C PHE A 180 -21.97 0.70 -5.63
N PRO A 181 -22.80 0.56 -6.68
CA PRO A 181 -23.96 -0.32 -6.64
C PRO A 181 -23.52 -1.78 -6.47
N ARG A 182 -24.33 -2.56 -5.74
CA ARG A 182 -24.11 -4.00 -5.61
C ARG A 182 -24.43 -4.71 -6.93
N GLU A 183 -23.45 -4.80 -7.80
CA GLU A 183 -23.53 -5.51 -9.08
C GLU A 183 -22.23 -6.27 -9.39
N PRO A 184 -22.30 -7.38 -10.16
CA PRO A 184 -21.10 -8.05 -10.64
C PRO A 184 -20.18 -7.12 -11.44
N ASN A 185 -18.89 -7.12 -11.11
CA ASN A 185 -17.90 -6.27 -11.76
C ASN A 185 -16.60 -7.05 -12.05
N HIS A 186 -15.58 -6.38 -12.61
CA HIS A 186 -14.21 -6.84 -12.53
C HIS A 186 -13.70 -6.70 -11.10
N ILE A 187 -12.92 -7.68 -10.64
CA ILE A 187 -12.43 -7.72 -9.26
C ILE A 187 -11.10 -8.45 -9.21
N LEU A 188 -10.15 -7.88 -8.46
CA LEU A 188 -8.85 -8.49 -8.19
C LEU A 188 -8.82 -8.96 -6.74
N CYS A 189 -8.53 -10.24 -6.52
CA CYS A 189 -8.30 -10.80 -5.20
C CYS A 189 -6.80 -10.86 -4.91
N MET A 190 -6.41 -10.24 -3.80
CA MET A 190 -5.03 -10.15 -3.35
C MET A 190 -4.95 -10.36 -1.85
N GLU A 191 -3.75 -10.58 -1.36
CA GLU A 191 -3.48 -10.63 0.06
C GLU A 191 -3.63 -9.23 0.68
N ARG A 192 -4.18 -9.23 1.88
CA ARG A 192 -4.47 -8.02 2.62
C ARG A 192 -3.31 -7.71 3.56
N ILE A 193 -2.82 -6.49 3.45
CA ILE A 193 -1.97 -5.88 4.47
C ILE A 193 -2.86 -5.43 5.62
N PHE A 194 -2.59 -5.92 6.83
CA PHE A 194 -3.40 -5.58 7.99
C PHE A 194 -2.98 -4.23 8.58
N PRO A 195 -3.93 -3.46 9.12
CA PRO A 195 -3.59 -2.19 9.72
C PRO A 195 -2.69 -2.36 10.93
N LEU A 196 -1.87 -1.35 11.20
CA LEU A 196 -0.97 -1.35 12.34
C LEU A 196 -1.74 -1.49 13.67
N PRO A 197 -1.17 -2.20 14.66
CA PRO A 197 -1.84 -2.46 15.93
C PRO A 197 -2.28 -1.22 16.69
N LYS A 198 -3.29 -1.38 17.56
CA LYS A 198 -3.85 -0.29 18.41
C LYS A 198 -2.76 0.49 19.16
N PRO A 199 -1.72 -0.13 19.78
CA PRO A 199 -0.64 0.61 20.43
C PRO A 199 0.10 1.56 19.49
N VAL A 200 0.40 1.12 18.25
CA VAL A 200 1.06 1.96 17.24
C VAL A 200 0.20 3.16 16.88
N ARG A 201 -1.09 2.94 16.63
CA ARG A 201 -2.05 3.99 16.31
C ARG A 201 -2.14 5.01 17.43
N TYR A 202 -2.13 4.54 18.68
CA TYR A 202 -2.16 5.40 19.86
C TYR A 202 -0.94 6.31 19.89
N CYS A 203 0.26 5.73 19.81
CA CYS A 203 1.51 6.48 19.84
C CYS A 203 1.63 7.47 18.66
N LEU A 204 1.14 7.12 17.47
CA LEU A 204 1.14 8.03 16.31
C LEU A 204 0.22 9.24 16.54
N ILE A 205 -0.97 9.04 17.12
CA ILE A 205 -1.89 10.13 17.46
C ILE A 205 -1.27 11.00 18.56
N GLU A 206 -0.75 10.41 19.63
CA GLU A 206 -0.14 11.17 20.73
C GLU A 206 1.07 12.00 20.26
N LYS A 207 1.90 11.45 19.36
CA LYS A 207 3.10 12.16 18.88
C LYS A 207 2.79 13.26 17.86
N PHE A 208 1.90 12.99 16.90
CA PHE A 208 1.78 13.83 15.70
C PHE A 208 0.46 14.60 15.58
N CYS A 209 -0.55 14.26 16.40
CA CYS A 209 -1.84 14.97 16.37
C CYS A 209 -1.89 16.10 17.42
N PRO A 210 -2.44 17.28 17.07
CA PRO A 210 -2.80 18.31 18.03
C PRO A 210 -3.70 17.76 19.15
N PRO A 211 -3.51 18.17 20.43
CA PRO A 211 -4.27 17.63 21.57
C PRO A 211 -5.79 17.66 21.39
N GLN A 212 -6.32 18.72 20.76
CA GLN A 212 -7.75 18.93 20.57
C GLN A 212 -8.41 17.88 19.67
N GLY A 213 -7.66 17.22 18.79
CA GLY A 213 -8.18 16.24 17.83
C GLY A 213 -8.00 14.78 18.25
N ARG A 214 -7.21 14.50 19.30
CA ARG A 214 -6.76 13.13 19.62
C ARG A 214 -7.93 12.20 19.92
N GLU A 215 -8.86 12.62 20.78
CA GLU A 215 -9.99 11.79 21.19
C GLU A 215 -10.89 11.42 20.00
N GLN A 216 -11.20 12.38 19.14
CA GLN A 216 -12.01 12.16 17.94
C GLN A 216 -11.34 11.17 16.98
N LEU A 217 -10.02 11.30 16.78
CA LEU A 217 -9.27 10.44 15.88
C LEU A 217 -9.12 9.01 16.40
N MET A 218 -9.03 8.81 17.71
CA MET A 218 -9.03 7.48 18.33
C MET A 218 -10.35 6.73 18.13
N LYS A 219 -11.47 7.47 18.11
CA LYS A 219 -12.83 6.93 17.91
C LYS A 219 -13.18 6.68 16.44
N SER A 220 -12.46 7.30 15.50
CA SER A 220 -12.73 7.17 14.06
C SER A 220 -12.50 5.74 13.56
N GLU A 221 -13.54 5.13 12.96
CA GLU A 221 -13.44 3.80 12.32
C GLU A 221 -12.44 3.79 11.18
N ALA A 222 -12.38 4.84 10.35
CA ALA A 222 -11.44 4.92 9.23
C ALA A 222 -9.97 4.92 9.70
N ASN A 223 -9.69 5.49 10.88
CA ASN A 223 -8.36 5.47 11.47
C ASN A 223 -7.95 4.11 12.04
N LYS A 224 -8.87 3.14 12.11
CA LYS A 224 -8.50 1.75 12.43
C LYS A 224 -7.81 1.06 11.25
N ASP A 225 -8.00 1.53 10.03
CA ASP A 225 -7.30 1.06 8.82
C ASP A 225 -5.93 1.76 8.65
N CYS A 226 -5.14 1.80 9.72
CA CYS A 226 -3.87 2.52 9.74
C CYS A 226 -2.77 1.81 8.95
N LEU A 227 -2.24 2.48 7.95
CA LEU A 227 -1.02 2.10 7.23
C LEU A 227 -0.10 3.32 7.20
N VAL A 228 1.19 3.13 7.45
CA VAL A 228 2.18 4.21 7.44
C VAL A 228 2.94 4.21 6.11
N ARG A 229 3.11 5.38 5.50
CA ARG A 229 3.85 5.58 4.25
C ARG A 229 5.19 6.26 4.57
N PRO A 230 6.33 5.52 4.55
CA PRO A 230 7.63 6.09 4.86
C PRO A 230 8.15 6.92 3.67
N TYR A 231 8.11 8.24 3.79
CA TYR A 231 8.57 9.18 2.76
C TYR A 231 10.01 9.60 3.05
N LEU A 232 11.00 8.84 2.57
CA LEU A 232 12.42 9.13 2.80
C LEU A 232 12.96 10.20 1.85
N GLY A 233 12.28 10.44 0.74
CA GLY A 233 12.64 11.46 -0.24
C GLY A 233 12.03 12.84 0.02
N ARG A 234 11.26 13.01 1.10
CA ARG A 234 10.56 14.26 1.41
C ARG A 234 10.64 14.61 2.89
N ILE A 235 10.78 15.90 3.16
CA ILE A 235 10.61 16.49 4.48
C ILE A 235 9.28 17.22 4.57
N LYS A 236 8.67 17.20 5.76
CA LYS A 236 7.48 17.99 6.05
C LYS A 236 7.89 19.27 6.75
N TYR A 237 7.48 20.41 6.19
CA TYR A 237 7.60 21.72 6.82
C TYR A 237 6.29 22.09 7.54
N GLY A 238 6.39 22.64 8.76
CA GLY A 238 5.26 23.12 9.55
C GLY A 238 4.60 22.07 10.47
N THR A 239 3.83 22.57 11.45
CA THR A 239 2.98 21.76 12.33
C THR A 239 1.73 21.31 11.58
N GLY A 240 1.27 20.08 11.80
CA GLY A 240 0.23 19.43 10.99
C GLY A 240 -1.03 20.28 10.79
N GLY A 241 -1.53 20.32 9.54
CA GLY A 241 -2.80 20.97 9.23
C GLY A 241 -4.01 20.26 9.86
N GLN A 242 -5.19 20.87 9.74
CA GLN A 242 -6.46 20.38 10.29
C GLN A 242 -6.90 18.98 9.80
N PHE A 243 -6.19 18.39 8.83
CA PHE A 243 -6.48 17.10 8.22
C PHE A 243 -5.47 16.03 8.67
N PHE A 244 -5.74 15.39 9.82
CA PHE A 244 -4.98 14.25 10.32
C PHE A 244 -5.74 12.95 10.04
N SER A 245 -5.09 11.98 9.41
CA SER A 245 -5.64 10.65 9.13
C SER A 245 -4.57 9.59 9.36
N LEU A 246 -4.95 8.50 10.04
CA LEU A 246 -4.09 7.33 10.18
C LEU A 246 -4.17 6.39 8.97
N ARG A 247 -5.24 6.47 8.17
CA ARG A 247 -5.33 5.79 6.89
C ARG A 247 -4.33 6.46 5.94
N ASN A 248 -3.33 5.70 5.48
CA ASN A 248 -2.22 6.20 4.65
C ASN A 248 -1.40 7.33 5.31
N PHE A 249 -1.06 7.19 6.60
CA PHE A 249 -0.29 8.19 7.35
C PHE A 249 1.11 8.40 6.77
N LYS A 250 1.40 9.59 6.26
CA LYS A 250 2.69 9.94 5.65
C LYS A 250 3.72 10.26 6.74
N LEU A 251 4.71 9.40 6.91
CA LEU A 251 5.82 9.57 7.85
C LEU A 251 7.06 10.06 7.08
N HIS A 252 7.36 11.35 7.20
CA HIS A 252 8.40 12.04 6.43
C HIS A 252 9.80 11.82 7.02
N ALA A 253 10.84 12.05 6.22
CA ALA A 253 12.24 11.81 6.60
C ALA A 253 12.64 12.51 7.92
N ASN A 254 12.22 13.75 8.13
CA ASN A 254 12.48 14.46 9.39
C ASN A 254 11.78 13.80 10.58
N GLN A 255 10.55 13.30 10.40
CA GLN A 255 9.83 12.60 11.47
C GLN A 255 10.48 11.25 11.79
N ILE A 256 11.03 10.54 10.79
CA ILE A 256 11.79 9.30 10.99
C ILE A 256 13.07 9.59 11.78
N LYS A 257 13.74 10.69 11.47
CA LYS A 257 14.90 11.19 12.23
C LYS A 257 14.51 11.52 13.68
N ASP A 258 13.41 12.23 13.88
CA ASP A 258 12.92 12.63 15.22
C ASP A 258 12.50 11.43 16.08
N LEU A 259 12.06 10.34 15.46
CA LEU A 259 11.77 9.06 16.13
C LEU A 259 13.02 8.19 16.32
N GLU A 260 14.19 8.65 15.88
CA GLU A 260 15.45 7.91 15.87
C GLU A 260 15.34 6.50 15.26
N MET A 261 14.45 6.34 14.28
CA MET A 261 14.34 5.09 13.54
C MET A 261 15.59 4.91 12.68
N LYS A 262 15.96 3.65 12.40
CA LYS A 262 17.05 3.33 11.46
C LYS A 262 16.49 3.36 10.04
N PRO A 263 16.70 4.42 9.23
CA PRO A 263 16.14 4.50 7.89
C PRO A 263 16.68 3.40 6.96
N ALA A 264 17.86 2.84 7.27
CA ALA A 264 18.45 1.71 6.55
C ALA A 264 17.54 0.47 6.55
N ASP A 265 16.76 0.26 7.61
CA ASP A 265 15.80 -0.86 7.67
C ASP A 265 14.67 -0.72 6.63
N LEU A 266 14.54 0.47 6.01
CA LEU A 266 13.55 0.78 4.98
C LEU A 266 14.19 0.90 3.61
N TYR A 267 15.17 1.80 3.44
CA TYR A 267 15.72 2.09 2.11
C TYR A 267 16.54 0.93 1.53
N LEU A 268 17.08 0.01 2.35
CA LEU A 268 17.80 -1.15 1.84
C LEU A 268 16.85 -2.13 1.11
N GLY A 269 15.65 -2.32 1.65
CA GLY A 269 14.58 -3.08 0.99
C GLY A 269 14.15 -2.42 -0.31
N MET A 270 13.94 -1.10 -0.27
CA MET A 270 13.60 -0.26 -1.44
C MET A 270 14.69 -0.24 -2.53
N ALA A 271 15.97 -0.36 -2.15
CA ALA A 271 17.05 -0.47 -3.12
C ALA A 271 17.06 -1.84 -3.80
N HIS A 272 16.77 -2.89 -3.02
CA HIS A 272 16.69 -4.26 -3.53
C HIS A 272 15.50 -4.45 -4.47
N ASP A 273 14.30 -3.97 -4.09
CA ASP A 273 13.11 -4.14 -4.91
C ASP A 273 13.21 -3.46 -6.27
N LEU A 274 13.67 -2.21 -6.33
CA LEU A 274 13.88 -1.51 -7.60
C LEU A 274 14.89 -2.24 -8.48
N GLY A 275 15.92 -2.84 -7.89
CA GLY A 275 16.84 -3.71 -8.63
C GLY A 275 16.14 -4.93 -9.23
N VAL A 276 15.26 -5.60 -8.48
CA VAL A 276 14.47 -6.73 -8.99
C VAL A 276 13.48 -6.27 -10.06
N MET A 277 12.78 -5.15 -9.84
CA MET A 277 11.81 -4.59 -10.76
C MET A 277 12.46 -4.21 -12.10
N HIS A 278 13.54 -3.44 -12.09
CA HIS A 278 14.18 -3.01 -13.33
C HIS A 278 14.84 -4.17 -14.10
N TRP A 279 15.49 -5.11 -13.41
CA TRP A 279 16.40 -6.05 -14.10
C TRP A 279 15.87 -7.47 -14.23
N VAL A 280 14.95 -7.87 -13.35
CA VAL A 280 14.30 -9.19 -13.42
C VAL A 280 12.91 -9.04 -14.00
N ALA A 281 12.08 -8.19 -13.40
CA ALA A 281 10.73 -7.93 -13.89
C ALA A 281 10.74 -7.07 -15.16
N LYS A 282 11.80 -6.28 -15.44
CA LYS A 282 11.87 -5.34 -16.57
C LYS A 282 10.71 -4.36 -16.61
N THR A 283 10.36 -3.80 -15.46
CA THR A 283 9.31 -2.79 -15.30
C THR A 283 9.90 -1.47 -14.81
N ASP A 284 9.29 -0.34 -15.14
CA ASP A 284 9.74 1.01 -14.71
C ASP A 284 9.49 1.33 -13.23
N GLY A 285 8.60 0.60 -12.56
CA GLY A 285 8.22 0.88 -11.17
C GLY A 285 7.39 2.16 -11.01
N ASN A 286 6.70 2.58 -12.06
CA ASN A 286 5.87 3.77 -12.02
C ASN A 286 4.66 3.61 -11.09
N ASP A 287 4.43 4.65 -10.27
CA ASP A 287 3.42 4.76 -9.21
C ASP A 287 3.47 3.67 -8.12
N VAL A 288 4.57 2.92 -8.04
CA VAL A 288 4.76 1.93 -6.95
C VAL A 288 4.78 2.64 -5.61
N GLU A 289 4.02 2.08 -4.68
CA GLU A 289 3.87 2.60 -3.34
C GLU A 289 4.48 1.69 -2.28
N PHE A 290 4.98 2.31 -1.20
CA PHE A 290 5.49 1.59 -0.04
C PHE A 290 4.69 1.89 1.22
N VAL A 291 4.31 0.84 1.94
CA VAL A 291 3.56 0.96 3.19
C VAL A 291 4.16 0.08 4.29
N ILE A 292 4.23 0.61 5.50
CA ILE A 292 4.43 -0.14 6.73
C ILE A 292 3.05 -0.55 7.22
N GLY A 293 2.83 -1.85 7.23
CA GLY A 293 1.62 -2.48 7.72
C GLY A 293 1.98 -3.67 8.58
N SER A 294 0.96 -4.40 9.01
CA SER A 294 1.15 -5.60 9.80
C SER A 294 0.55 -6.81 9.11
N PHE A 295 0.93 -8.00 9.58
CA PHE A 295 0.39 -9.25 9.07
C PHE A 295 0.48 -10.34 10.16
N PRO A 296 -0.44 -11.33 10.18
CA PRO A 296 -0.38 -12.44 11.14
C PRO A 296 0.95 -13.22 11.07
N VAL A 297 1.52 -13.53 12.24
CA VAL A 297 2.82 -14.22 12.33
C VAL A 297 2.77 -15.62 11.71
N ALA A 298 1.72 -16.39 12.00
CA ALA A 298 1.62 -17.79 11.56
C ALA A 298 1.59 -17.90 10.03
N GLU A 299 0.98 -16.93 9.37
CA GLU A 299 0.83 -16.86 7.93
C GLU A 299 2.13 -16.40 7.25
N GLN A 300 2.97 -15.60 7.93
CA GLN A 300 4.32 -15.31 7.44
C GLN A 300 5.20 -16.56 7.43
N VAL A 301 4.98 -17.50 8.35
CA VAL A 301 5.66 -18.81 8.31
C VAL A 301 5.19 -19.64 7.12
N VAL A 302 3.93 -19.53 6.69
CA VAL A 302 3.40 -20.16 5.46
C VAL A 302 3.89 -19.46 4.17
N ARG A 303 4.37 -18.21 4.28
CA ARG A 303 5.08 -17.53 3.18
C ARG A 303 6.47 -18.10 2.96
N THR A 304 7.06 -18.70 3.97
CA THR A 304 8.29 -19.46 3.86
C THR A 304 7.99 -20.94 3.64
N ASP A 305 8.81 -21.64 2.87
CA ASP A 305 8.74 -23.10 2.81
C ASP A 305 8.96 -23.67 4.22
N TYR A 306 8.36 -24.83 4.52
CA TYR A 306 8.53 -25.45 5.84
C TYR A 306 10.03 -25.67 6.03
N ARG A 307 10.63 -25.09 7.07
CA ARG A 307 12.08 -25.25 7.27
C ARG A 307 12.33 -26.74 7.48
N LEU A 308 13.39 -27.26 6.86
CA LEU A 308 13.72 -28.68 6.99
C LEU A 308 13.79 -29.12 8.46
N VAL A 309 14.30 -28.26 9.36
CA VAL A 309 14.33 -28.52 10.80
C VAL A 309 12.94 -28.72 11.42
N ASP A 310 11.93 -27.98 10.96
CA ASP A 310 10.56 -28.10 11.46
C ASP A 310 9.91 -29.37 10.90
N ILE A 311 10.17 -29.73 9.64
CA ILE A 311 9.72 -31.00 9.04
C ILE A 311 10.33 -32.19 9.78
N LEU A 312 11.63 -32.14 10.07
CA LEU A 312 12.35 -33.20 10.78
C LEU A 312 11.85 -33.40 12.21
N ALA A 313 11.25 -32.37 12.82
CA ALA A 313 10.61 -32.46 14.12
C ALA A 313 9.18 -33.04 14.05
N LEU A 314 8.57 -33.12 12.87
CA LEU A 314 7.26 -33.75 12.69
C LEU A 314 7.41 -35.28 12.73
N LYS A 315 6.38 -35.94 13.25
CA LYS A 315 6.26 -37.40 13.09
C LYS A 315 6.19 -37.74 11.59
N PRO A 316 6.86 -38.80 11.11
CA PRO A 316 6.73 -39.25 9.72
C PRO A 316 5.27 -39.39 9.29
N MET A 317 4.98 -39.03 8.04
CA MET A 317 3.63 -39.03 7.45
C MET A 317 2.61 -38.07 8.07
N THR A 318 3.06 -37.06 8.82
CA THR A 318 2.18 -35.96 9.24
C THR A 318 1.75 -35.14 8.01
N SER A 319 0.45 -34.94 7.82
CA SER A 319 -0.10 -34.12 6.74
C SER A 319 0.31 -32.65 6.93
N THR A 320 1.31 -32.19 6.19
CA THR A 320 1.68 -30.77 6.16
C THR A 320 0.61 -29.93 5.47
N HIS A 321 -0.20 -30.52 4.58
CA HIS A 321 -1.35 -29.85 3.97
C HIS A 321 -2.34 -29.37 5.04
N GLU A 322 -2.76 -30.26 5.95
CA GLU A 322 -3.71 -29.91 7.01
C GLU A 322 -3.13 -28.86 7.96
N LEU A 323 -1.84 -28.99 8.32
CA LEU A 323 -1.14 -28.02 9.16
C LEU A 323 -1.06 -26.61 8.52
N LEU A 324 -0.93 -26.54 7.20
CA LEU A 324 -0.82 -25.29 6.44
C LEU A 324 -2.16 -24.65 6.07
N THR A 325 -3.24 -25.45 5.99
CA THR A 325 -4.52 -25.00 5.45
C THR A 325 -5.67 -25.02 6.47
N HIS A 326 -5.54 -25.70 7.62
CA HIS A 326 -6.60 -25.81 8.63
C HIS A 326 -6.31 -25.05 9.94
N LYS A 327 -5.16 -24.36 10.08
CA LYS A 327 -4.99 -23.44 11.19
C LYS A 327 -5.70 -22.12 10.88
N PRO A 328 -6.70 -21.70 11.67
CA PRO A 328 -7.29 -20.38 11.51
C PRO A 328 -6.21 -19.32 11.76
N PRO A 329 -6.22 -18.18 11.05
CA PRO A 329 -5.19 -17.19 11.24
C PRO A 329 -5.15 -16.64 12.66
N ASP A 330 -3.96 -16.54 13.26
CA ASP A 330 -3.77 -15.88 14.56
C ASP A 330 -3.70 -14.36 14.35
N PHE A 331 -4.87 -13.72 14.45
CA PHE A 331 -4.98 -12.26 14.37
C PHE A 331 -4.45 -11.53 15.61
N GLY A 332 -4.14 -12.25 16.69
CA GLY A 332 -3.68 -11.73 17.98
C GLY A 332 -2.17 -11.49 18.03
N ARG A 333 -1.38 -12.06 17.11
CA ARG A 333 0.07 -11.80 16.99
C ARG A 333 0.41 -11.33 15.58
N ARG A 334 0.87 -10.09 15.46
CA ARG A 334 1.15 -9.46 14.16
C ARG A 334 2.62 -9.06 14.02
N VAL A 335 3.22 -9.30 12.86
CA VAL A 335 4.54 -8.76 12.49
C VAL A 335 4.34 -7.48 11.71
N THR A 336 5.07 -6.43 12.06
CA THR A 336 5.19 -5.23 11.25
C THR A 336 6.19 -5.47 10.12
N SER A 337 5.82 -5.19 8.88
CA SER A 337 6.69 -5.32 7.70
C SER A 337 6.56 -4.11 6.78
N LEU A 338 7.57 -3.90 5.92
CA LEU A 338 7.52 -2.96 4.80
C LEU A 338 6.98 -3.71 3.57
N TRP A 339 5.98 -3.14 2.92
CA TRP A 339 5.28 -3.72 1.79
C TRP A 339 5.38 -2.84 0.56
N MET A 340 5.46 -3.46 -0.61
CA MET A 340 5.37 -2.82 -1.92
C MET A 340 4.02 -3.13 -2.57
N ILE A 341 3.30 -2.09 -2.99
CA ILE A 341 1.93 -2.16 -3.53
C ILE A 341 1.75 -1.21 -4.72
N ASP A 342 0.54 -1.24 -5.29
CA ASP A 342 0.10 -0.44 -6.45
C ASP A 342 0.98 -0.61 -7.70
N PHE A 343 0.61 -1.61 -8.50
CA PHE A 343 1.32 -1.96 -9.73
C PHE A 343 0.50 -1.63 -10.98
N ASP A 344 -0.59 -0.88 -10.84
CA ASP A 344 -1.54 -0.59 -11.92
C ASP A 344 -1.00 0.34 -12.99
N ASP A 345 -0.04 1.21 -12.66
CA ASP A 345 0.61 2.13 -13.60
C ASP A 345 2.06 1.76 -13.92
N CYS A 346 2.49 0.55 -13.55
CA CYS A 346 3.78 -0.02 -13.95
C CYS A 346 3.76 -0.46 -15.42
N HIS A 347 4.87 -0.23 -16.13
CA HIS A 347 5.01 -0.59 -17.53
C HIS A 347 6.37 -1.22 -17.84
N ASP A 348 6.44 -1.91 -18.99
CA ASP A 348 7.68 -2.47 -19.51
C ASP A 348 8.76 -1.42 -19.78
N ILE A 349 10.01 -1.80 -19.51
CA ILE A 349 11.21 -1.07 -19.93
C ILE A 349 12.08 -1.91 -20.85
N THR A 350 12.67 -1.26 -21.85
CA THR A 350 13.73 -1.82 -22.67
C THR A 350 15.05 -1.84 -21.89
N MET A 351 15.97 -2.75 -22.23
CA MET A 351 17.28 -2.85 -21.56
C MET A 351 18.31 -1.98 -22.29
N ASP A 352 17.98 -0.70 -22.47
CA ASP A 352 18.77 0.30 -23.18
C ASP A 352 18.52 1.70 -22.59
N ASP A 353 19.08 2.73 -23.21
CA ASP A 353 18.95 4.10 -22.73
C ASP A 353 17.50 4.60 -22.67
N ALA A 354 16.59 4.14 -23.54
CA ALA A 354 15.20 4.55 -23.52
C ALA A 354 14.44 3.96 -22.32
N GLY A 355 14.71 2.71 -21.98
CA GLY A 355 14.14 2.08 -20.79
C GLY A 355 14.67 2.71 -19.50
N ILE A 356 15.95 3.13 -19.48
CA ILE A 356 16.50 3.90 -18.36
C ILE A 356 15.80 5.24 -18.21
N ASP A 357 15.57 5.98 -19.30
CA ASP A 357 14.84 7.25 -19.24
C ASP A 357 13.43 7.08 -18.69
N LYS A 358 12.75 5.99 -19.07
CA LYS A 358 11.42 5.65 -18.54
C LYS A 358 11.45 5.36 -17.04
N ALA A 359 12.39 4.54 -16.57
CA ALA A 359 12.56 4.27 -15.14
C ALA A 359 12.95 5.52 -14.33
N VAL A 360 13.82 6.37 -14.87
CA VAL A 360 14.21 7.65 -14.26
C VAL A 360 13.00 8.57 -14.12
N LYS A 361 12.20 8.69 -15.18
CA LYS A 361 10.96 9.48 -15.17
C LYS A 361 10.00 8.98 -14.09
N ALA A 362 9.72 7.67 -14.08
CA ALA A 362 8.86 7.02 -13.09
C ALA A 362 9.32 7.36 -11.64
N PHE A 363 10.61 7.19 -11.36
CA PHE A 363 11.18 7.46 -10.04
C PHE A 363 11.05 8.94 -9.63
N ILE A 364 11.32 9.87 -10.53
CA ILE A 364 11.29 11.30 -10.22
C ILE A 364 9.86 11.80 -10.00
N GLU A 365 8.94 11.40 -10.87
CA GLU A 365 7.56 11.90 -10.87
C GLU A 365 6.72 11.29 -9.75
N THR A 366 6.83 9.99 -9.51
CA THR A 366 5.89 9.27 -8.62
C THR A 366 6.50 8.83 -7.28
N ASN A 367 7.81 8.56 -7.21
CA ASN A 367 8.39 7.91 -6.04
C ASN A 367 8.70 8.87 -4.88
N HIS A 368 7.77 9.01 -3.92
CA HIS A 368 7.98 9.82 -2.71
C HIS A 368 8.69 9.08 -1.57
N TYR A 369 8.95 7.78 -1.76
CA TYR A 369 9.33 6.84 -0.73
C TYR A 369 10.84 6.71 -0.61
N CYS A 370 11.53 6.54 -1.73
CA CYS A 370 12.98 6.39 -1.77
C CYS A 370 13.68 7.74 -1.50
N PRO A 371 14.87 7.72 -0.88
CA PRO A 371 15.72 8.91 -0.80
C PRO A 371 16.05 9.46 -2.20
N ARG A 372 16.32 10.76 -2.31
CA ARG A 372 16.56 11.44 -3.59
C ARG A 372 17.85 12.27 -3.54
N PRO A 373 18.61 12.36 -4.65
CA PRO A 373 19.75 13.27 -4.74
C PRO A 373 19.30 14.73 -4.79
N ASN A 374 20.20 15.64 -4.42
CA ASN A 374 20.03 17.10 -4.53
C ASN A 374 18.77 17.63 -3.82
N SER A 375 18.37 16.95 -2.75
CA SER A 375 17.31 17.32 -1.82
C SER A 375 17.60 18.60 -1.02
N GLY A 376 18.87 19.01 -0.95
CA GLY A 376 19.32 20.18 -0.19
C GLY A 376 19.39 19.95 1.33
N GLY A 377 19.15 18.73 1.82
CA GLY A 377 19.24 18.39 3.24
C GLY A 377 20.17 17.21 3.49
N ASP A 378 21.18 17.40 4.35
CA ASP A 378 22.24 16.41 4.65
C ASP A 378 21.71 15.02 5.01
N TYR A 379 20.57 14.97 5.71
CA TYR A 379 19.95 13.71 6.12
C TYR A 379 19.45 12.89 4.93
N ILE A 380 18.77 13.51 3.96
CA ILE A 380 18.28 12.82 2.76
C ILE A 380 19.45 12.49 1.82
N GLU A 381 20.43 13.39 1.67
CA GLU A 381 21.64 13.12 0.87
C GLU A 381 22.42 11.92 1.39
N THR A 382 22.56 11.79 2.71
CA THR A 382 23.23 10.65 3.34
C THR A 382 22.48 9.35 3.03
N MET A 383 21.15 9.34 3.22
CA MET A 383 20.32 8.17 2.86
C MET A 383 20.41 7.85 1.38
N TRP A 384 20.44 8.85 0.50
CA TRP A 384 20.59 8.66 -0.95
C TRP A 384 21.92 8.02 -1.32
N LYS A 385 23.02 8.43 -0.70
CA LYS A 385 24.33 7.82 -0.94
C LYS A 385 24.32 6.32 -0.65
N ASP A 386 23.78 5.93 0.51
CA ASP A 386 23.70 4.53 0.91
C ASP A 386 22.72 3.76 0.03
N PHE A 387 21.54 4.30 -0.21
CA PHE A 387 20.52 3.73 -1.08
C PHE A 387 21.06 3.45 -2.49
N SER A 388 21.70 4.46 -3.11
CA SER A 388 22.23 4.33 -4.48
C SER A 388 23.39 3.33 -4.56
N SER A 389 24.27 3.31 -3.56
CA SER A 389 25.33 2.28 -3.47
C SER A 389 24.75 0.88 -3.40
N MET A 390 23.72 0.69 -2.56
CA MET A 390 23.08 -0.61 -2.39
C MET A 390 22.28 -1.04 -3.61
N TYR A 391 21.56 -0.13 -4.26
CA TYR A 391 20.89 -0.39 -5.52
C TYR A 391 21.87 -0.88 -6.58
N LEU A 392 23.04 -0.24 -6.72
CA LEU A 392 24.08 -0.67 -7.67
C LEU A 392 24.64 -2.06 -7.31
N SER A 393 24.87 -2.32 -6.02
CA SER A 393 25.35 -3.62 -5.53
C SER A 393 24.37 -4.76 -5.85
N PHE A 394 23.08 -4.56 -5.55
CA PHE A 394 22.04 -5.53 -5.87
C PHE A 394 21.90 -5.72 -7.38
N SER A 395 21.90 -4.63 -8.14
CA SER A 395 21.81 -4.67 -9.60
C SER A 395 22.98 -5.45 -10.22
N SER A 396 24.21 -5.21 -9.77
CA SER A 396 25.41 -5.95 -10.20
C SER A 396 25.30 -7.44 -9.90
N THR A 397 24.82 -7.79 -8.70
CA THR A 397 24.56 -9.18 -8.29
C THR A 397 23.49 -9.82 -9.17
N ILE A 398 22.41 -9.10 -9.49
CA ILE A 398 21.34 -9.57 -10.36
C ILE A 398 21.87 -9.84 -11.76
N MET A 399 22.55 -8.85 -12.38
CA MET A 399 23.12 -8.95 -13.72
C MET A 399 24.13 -10.10 -13.83
N THR A 400 24.95 -10.31 -12.80
CA THR A 400 25.91 -11.43 -12.76
C THR A 400 25.17 -12.77 -12.81
N LYS A 401 24.14 -12.96 -11.98
CA LYS A 401 23.36 -14.21 -11.95
C LYS A 401 22.52 -14.43 -13.21
N LEU A 402 22.16 -13.36 -13.93
CA LEU A 402 21.48 -13.45 -15.23
C LEU A 402 22.45 -13.69 -16.40
N GLY A 403 23.77 -13.69 -16.15
CA GLY A 403 24.77 -13.77 -17.23
C GLY A 403 24.83 -12.53 -18.12
N LYS A 404 24.27 -11.40 -17.66
CA LYS A 404 24.12 -10.15 -18.44
C LYS A 404 25.08 -9.04 -18.03
N LYS A 405 26.05 -9.32 -17.15
CA LYS A 405 26.98 -8.32 -16.63
C LYS A 405 27.80 -7.62 -17.73
N ASN A 406 28.25 -8.34 -18.74
CA ASN A 406 29.07 -7.76 -19.81
C ASN A 406 28.24 -6.93 -20.80
N GLU A 407 26.98 -7.30 -21.02
CA GLU A 407 26.08 -6.64 -21.97
C GLU A 407 25.38 -5.41 -21.35
N LEU A 408 24.88 -5.55 -20.12
CA LEU A 408 23.95 -4.61 -19.48
C LEU A 408 24.51 -4.00 -18.18
N GLY A 409 25.75 -4.32 -17.80
CA GLY A 409 26.31 -3.98 -16.49
C GLY A 409 26.46 -2.48 -16.22
N ASN A 410 26.46 -1.64 -17.25
CA ASN A 410 26.52 -0.19 -17.11
C ASN A 410 25.14 0.48 -16.86
N LEU A 411 24.04 -0.19 -17.22
CA LEU A 411 22.69 0.38 -17.13
C LEU A 411 22.29 0.81 -15.70
N PRO A 412 22.60 0.05 -14.64
CA PRO A 412 22.31 0.50 -13.28
C PRO A 412 23.04 1.79 -12.90
N ALA A 413 24.30 1.95 -13.35
CA ALA A 413 25.07 3.17 -13.10
C ALA A 413 24.46 4.36 -13.85
N LYS A 414 24.07 4.16 -15.13
CA LYS A 414 23.37 5.20 -15.91
C LYS A 414 22.07 5.66 -15.25
N PHE A 415 21.28 4.73 -14.69
CA PHE A 415 20.07 5.08 -13.94
C PHE A 415 20.37 6.03 -12.76
N VAL A 416 21.34 5.67 -11.91
CA VAL A 416 21.72 6.50 -10.75
C VAL A 416 22.30 7.85 -11.18
N GLU A 417 23.11 7.88 -12.24
CA GLU A 417 23.69 9.10 -12.78
C GLU A 417 22.61 10.05 -13.33
N ARG A 418 21.67 9.54 -14.14
CA ARG A 418 20.55 10.34 -14.66
C ARG A 418 19.65 10.87 -13.55
N LEU A 419 19.40 10.08 -12.50
CA LEU A 419 18.67 10.58 -11.33
C LEU A 419 19.36 11.78 -10.68
N LYS A 420 20.69 11.75 -10.55
CA LYS A 420 21.47 12.88 -10.02
C LYS A 420 21.36 14.10 -10.92
N VAL A 421 21.53 13.94 -12.23
CA VAL A 421 21.48 15.07 -13.18
C VAL A 421 20.08 15.69 -13.24
N THR A 422 19.04 14.87 -13.42
CA THR A 422 17.67 15.36 -13.59
C THR A 422 17.14 16.04 -12.32
N SER A 423 17.55 15.57 -11.14
CA SER A 423 17.09 16.16 -9.86
C SER A 423 17.63 17.56 -9.59
N ILE A 424 18.68 18.02 -10.30
CA ILE A 424 19.20 19.39 -10.19
C ILE A 424 18.19 20.40 -10.77
N GLY A 425 17.44 20.03 -11.81
CA GLY A 425 16.48 20.90 -12.48
C GLY A 425 15.08 20.96 -11.86
N SER A 426 14.79 20.13 -10.85
CA SER A 426 13.45 19.98 -10.25
C SER A 426 13.29 20.65 -8.88
N GLN A 427 14.23 21.50 -8.45
CA GLN A 427 14.11 22.17 -7.15
C GLN A 427 12.95 23.18 -7.15
N PRO A 428 12.05 23.16 -6.15
CA PRO A 428 11.12 24.27 -5.94
C PRO A 428 11.91 25.54 -5.59
N PRO A 429 11.45 26.73 -6.04
CA PRO A 429 12.13 27.99 -5.75
C PRO A 429 12.24 28.23 -4.24
N ASN A 430 13.40 28.74 -3.84
CA ASN A 430 13.77 29.06 -2.48
C ASN A 430 12.76 30.07 -1.86
N PRO A 431 12.08 29.79 -0.73
CA PRO A 431 11.08 30.69 -0.14
C PRO A 431 11.65 32.00 0.42
N GLY A 432 12.98 32.17 0.43
CA GLY A 432 13.66 33.32 1.04
C GLY A 432 13.99 34.46 0.07
N ALA A 433 13.68 34.35 -1.22
CA ALA A 433 13.99 35.40 -2.19
C ALA A 433 12.75 36.25 -2.47
N SER A 434 12.60 37.36 -1.76
CA SER A 434 11.66 38.43 -2.13
C SER A 434 11.93 38.87 -3.58
N PRO A 435 10.91 39.05 -4.44
CA PRO A 435 11.14 39.49 -5.81
C PRO A 435 11.59 40.95 -5.80
N GLN A 436 12.88 41.20 -6.03
CA GLN A 436 13.35 42.51 -6.45
C GLN A 436 12.80 42.77 -7.86
N ALA A 437 12.01 43.84 -7.99
CA ALA A 437 11.53 44.36 -9.24
C ALA A 437 12.73 44.64 -10.17
N LYS A 438 12.85 43.87 -11.26
CA LYS A 438 13.77 44.19 -12.33
C LYS A 438 13.10 45.16 -13.29
N ASP A 439 13.47 46.43 -13.11
CA ASP A 439 13.51 47.43 -14.16
C ASP A 439 14.18 46.83 -15.42
N ARG A 440 13.49 46.92 -16.55
CA ARG A 440 14.06 46.65 -17.87
C ARG A 440 13.68 47.80 -18.80
N GLY A 441 14.60 48.75 -18.92
CA GLY A 441 14.63 49.70 -20.02
C GLY A 441 15.26 49.09 -21.29
N GLY A 442 14.72 49.52 -22.44
CA GLY A 442 15.31 49.51 -23.80
C GLY A 442 15.54 48.13 -24.44
N THR A 443 15.27 47.87 -25.72
CA THR A 443 15.08 48.74 -26.89
C THR A 443 14.70 47.83 -28.07
N SER A 444 13.71 48.20 -28.90
CA SER A 444 13.73 47.94 -30.35
C SER A 444 12.62 48.74 -31.05
N GLY A 445 12.97 49.35 -32.19
CA GLY A 445 12.24 50.46 -32.81
C GLY A 445 10.98 50.13 -33.62
N SER A 446 10.26 51.22 -33.92
CA SER A 446 9.37 51.51 -35.06
C SER A 446 8.18 50.58 -35.33
N SER A 447 6.93 51.01 -35.51
CA SER A 447 6.40 52.25 -36.11
C SER A 447 4.87 52.34 -35.91
N SER A 448 4.34 53.59 -35.92
CA SER A 448 2.94 54.01 -36.18
C SER A 448 1.82 53.53 -35.22
N SER A 449 0.77 54.26 -34.87
CA SER A 449 0.31 55.65 -35.03
C SER A 449 -0.97 55.80 -34.17
N ALA A 450 -1.21 57.00 -33.59
CA ALA A 450 -2.48 57.55 -33.05
C ALA A 450 -3.26 56.74 -31.98
N GLY A 451 -3.81 57.31 -30.89
CA GLY A 451 -3.93 58.66 -30.37
C GLY A 451 -4.98 58.68 -29.24
N ARG A 452 -4.87 59.65 -28.31
CA ARG A 452 -5.91 60.17 -27.36
C ARG A 452 -6.47 59.15 -26.33
N GLY A 453 -6.68 59.42 -25.04
CA GLY A 453 -6.63 60.60 -24.18
C GLY A 453 -7.41 60.30 -22.86
N GLY A 454 -7.14 61.05 -21.77
CA GLY A 454 -7.95 61.17 -20.53
C GLY A 454 -7.77 60.04 -19.50
N SER A 455 -7.25 60.26 -18.28
CA SER A 455 -7.80 61.02 -17.12
C SER A 455 -9.20 60.52 -16.73
N SER A 456 -9.57 60.16 -15.50
CA SER A 456 -9.19 60.48 -14.12
C SER A 456 -9.87 59.41 -13.23
N GLY A 457 -9.33 59.01 -12.07
CA GLY A 457 -9.64 59.62 -10.77
C GLY A 457 -10.79 58.88 -10.04
N GLY A 458 -10.63 58.59 -8.74
CA GLY A 458 -11.79 58.32 -7.87
C GLY A 458 -11.61 57.22 -6.82
N ASN A 459 -11.34 57.66 -5.61
CA ASN A 459 -11.17 56.90 -4.36
C ASN A 459 -12.52 56.41 -3.76
N THR A 460 -12.54 55.15 -3.29
CA THR A 460 -13.08 54.63 -1.98
C THR A 460 -14.55 54.94 -1.52
N PRO A 461 -15.06 54.34 -0.40
CA PRO A 461 -15.08 52.93 0.01
C PRO A 461 -16.42 52.45 0.67
N SER A 462 -16.49 51.12 0.87
CA SER A 462 -17.05 50.41 2.05
C SER A 462 -18.56 50.23 2.31
N ARG A 463 -18.84 49.09 2.95
CA ARG A 463 -20.07 48.59 3.62
C ARG A 463 -21.15 48.06 2.66
N GLY A 464 -21.78 46.91 2.85
CA GLY A 464 -21.84 45.95 3.94
C GLY A 464 -23.19 45.20 3.84
N ARG A 465 -23.26 44.00 4.46
CA ARG A 465 -24.46 43.18 4.76
C ARG A 465 -25.18 42.43 3.64
N GLY A 466 -25.50 41.17 3.99
CA GLY A 466 -26.85 40.63 3.85
C GLY A 466 -26.98 39.50 2.84
N GLY A 467 -27.11 38.27 3.32
CA GLY A 467 -27.55 37.14 2.51
C GLY A 467 -29.03 37.22 2.13
N ILE A 468 -29.49 36.27 1.30
CA ILE A 468 -30.80 35.59 1.33
C ILE A 468 -31.03 34.79 0.02
N HIS A 469 -31.64 33.60 0.19
CA HIS A 469 -32.45 32.74 -0.71
C HIS A 469 -31.89 31.96 -1.91
N ASP A 470 -31.96 30.63 -1.74
CA ASP A 470 -32.75 29.66 -2.52
C ASP A 470 -33.10 29.96 -3.99
N ARG A 471 -32.75 29.01 -4.86
CA ARG A 471 -33.74 28.45 -5.80
C ARG A 471 -33.36 27.05 -6.30
N ILE A 472 -34.18 26.10 -5.87
CA ILE A 472 -34.40 24.80 -6.48
C ILE A 472 -35.00 25.02 -7.88
N ARG A 473 -34.49 24.31 -8.90
CA ARG A 473 -35.26 23.93 -10.08
C ARG A 473 -35.00 22.47 -10.42
N SER A 474 -36.07 21.69 -10.33
CA SER A 474 -36.19 20.35 -10.87
C SER A 474 -36.46 20.42 -12.37
N THR A 475 -35.87 19.52 -13.15
CA THR A 475 -36.37 19.15 -14.47
C THR A 475 -36.51 17.62 -14.52
N LYS A 476 -37.75 17.17 -14.71
CA LYS A 476 -38.13 15.78 -15.01
C LYS A 476 -38.18 15.58 -16.55
N PRO A 477 -38.27 14.32 -17.03
CA PRO A 477 -37.73 13.88 -18.31
C PRO A 477 -38.76 13.91 -19.46
N GLU A 478 -38.26 13.98 -20.69
CA GLU A 478 -39.03 13.70 -21.90
C GLU A 478 -38.73 12.27 -22.40
N ILE A 479 -39.82 11.54 -22.60
CA ILE A 479 -39.96 10.26 -23.31
C ILE A 479 -40.48 10.60 -24.71
N PHE A 480 -40.02 9.92 -25.77
CA PHE A 480 -40.84 9.55 -26.95
C PHE A 480 -40.04 8.61 -27.91
N PRO A 481 -40.69 7.91 -28.87
CA PRO A 481 -40.83 6.45 -28.87
C PRO A 481 -40.08 5.74 -30.01
N GLY A 482 -40.11 4.40 -29.99
CA GLY A 482 -39.40 3.54 -30.94
C GLY A 482 -39.98 3.44 -32.36
N LEU A 483 -39.20 2.79 -33.23
CA LEU A 483 -39.63 2.13 -34.46
C LEU A 483 -38.51 1.20 -34.96
N LYS A 484 -38.84 -0.10 -35.02
CA LYS A 484 -38.20 -1.25 -35.70
C LYS A 484 -36.86 -1.76 -35.20
#